data_AF-A0A081AVX1-F1
#
_entry.id   AF-A0A081AVX1-F1
#
_cell.length_a   1.000
_cell.length_b   1.000
_cell.length_c   1.000
_cell.angle_alpha   90.00
_cell.angle_beta   90.00
_cell.angle_gamma   90.00
#
_symmetry.space_group_name_H-M   'P 1'
#
loop_
_entity.id
_entity.type
_entity.pdbx_description
1 polymer ?
#
loop_
_entity_poly.entity_id
_entity_poly.type
_entity_poly.pdbx_seq_one_letter_code
_entity_poly.pdbx_strand_id
1 'polypeptide(L)'
;MVRSVVVTLVVAVTVAPSTVEGYAKYVKLVPNGGNVPDNSNIGHLDPAGETGLSDFGEAFSTAGNAWTAALCQADTDGDGFTNGQELGDPCCTWTTGSTAGLVTDGVSDPSDASKTPTSSELKAGCSSGGTSTNSTGSGDSIGDVVGTVAPAGPTTGGLPPDDDEDDSSESAVLTAGASMATISSVTMGLVTAVALAVVL
;
A
#
# COMPACT_ATOMS: atom_id res chain seq x y z
N MET A 1 34.92 -7.12 63.09
CA MET A 1 33.86 -6.23 62.55
C MET A 1 34.04 -6.16 61.06
N VAL A 2 33.24 -6.89 60.28
CA VAL A 2 33.33 -6.93 58.82
C VAL A 2 32.14 -6.14 58.29
N ARG A 3 32.40 -5.02 57.60
CA ARG A 3 31.36 -4.18 56.99
C ARG A 3 31.10 -4.73 55.59
N SER A 4 29.99 -5.45 55.42
CA SER A 4 29.54 -5.92 54.11
C SER A 4 29.06 -4.72 53.29
N VAL A 5 29.72 -4.45 52.17
CA VAL A 5 29.27 -3.47 51.18
C VAL A 5 28.45 -4.23 50.14
N VAL A 6 27.14 -3.97 50.10
CA VAL A 6 26.25 -4.50 49.05
C VAL A 6 26.25 -3.50 47.91
N VAL A 7 26.78 -3.89 46.76
CA VAL A 7 26.74 -3.09 45.53
C VAL A 7 25.53 -3.56 44.72
N THR A 8 24.50 -2.73 44.65
CA THR A 8 23.29 -3.02 43.86
C THR A 8 23.55 -2.63 42.40
N LEU A 9 23.66 -3.64 41.52
CA LEU A 9 23.82 -3.43 40.08
C LEU A 9 22.43 -3.19 39.47
N VAL A 10 22.14 -1.95 39.04
CA VAL A 10 20.91 -1.63 38.30
C VAL A 10 21.13 -1.98 36.84
N VAL A 11 20.50 -3.05 36.36
CA VAL A 11 20.48 -3.41 34.94
C VAL A 11 19.34 -2.62 34.28
N ALA A 12 19.69 -1.56 33.55
CA ALA A 12 18.75 -0.85 32.71
C ALA A 12 18.50 -1.67 31.43
N VAL A 13 17.33 -2.30 31.32
CA VAL A 13 16.89 -2.97 30.09
C VAL A 13 16.31 -1.91 29.16
N THR A 14 17.08 -1.48 28.17
CA THR A 14 16.59 -0.58 27.11
C THR A 14 15.90 -1.42 26.05
N VAL A 15 14.57 -1.39 26.01
CA VAL A 15 13.80 -1.95 24.89
C VAL A 15 13.96 -1.00 23.70
N ALA A 16 14.66 -1.42 22.66
CA ALA A 16 14.73 -0.67 21.42
C ALA A 16 13.38 -0.80 20.68
N PRO A 17 12.76 0.30 20.24
CA PRO A 17 11.55 0.22 19.40
C PRO A 17 11.93 -0.34 18.02
N SER A 18 11.39 -1.50 17.67
CA SER A 18 11.45 -2.03 16.31
C SER A 18 10.48 -1.25 15.43
N THR A 19 10.97 -0.49 14.45
CA THR A 19 10.11 0.11 13.43
C THR A 19 9.66 -0.98 12.47
N VAL A 20 8.36 -1.25 12.40
CA VAL A 20 7.79 -2.23 11.47
C VAL A 20 7.70 -1.58 10.09
N GLU A 21 8.63 -1.89 9.19
CA GLU A 21 8.64 -1.44 7.78
C GLU A 21 7.57 -2.15 6.91
N GLY A 22 6.50 -2.66 7.52
CA GLY A 22 5.57 -3.60 6.90
C GLY A 22 4.80 -3.04 5.70
N TYR A 23 4.59 -1.73 5.62
CA TYR A 23 3.72 -1.10 4.61
C TYR A 23 4.44 -0.49 3.40
N ALA A 24 5.67 0.02 3.58
CA ALA A 24 6.44 0.65 2.50
C ALA A 24 6.73 -0.30 1.31
N LYS A 25 6.66 -1.62 1.53
CA LYS A 25 6.83 -2.62 0.47
C LYS A 25 5.69 -2.61 -0.54
N TYR A 26 4.46 -2.31 -0.12
CA TYR A 26 3.27 -2.34 -0.99
C TYR A 26 3.25 -1.18 -1.98
N VAL A 27 3.80 -0.03 -1.59
CA VAL A 27 4.02 1.12 -2.48
C VAL A 27 4.85 0.74 -3.73
N LYS A 28 5.72 -0.26 -3.63
CA LYS A 28 6.51 -0.79 -4.76
C LYS A 28 5.76 -1.79 -5.63
N LEU A 29 4.62 -2.29 -5.16
CA LEU A 29 3.78 -3.25 -5.88
C LEU A 29 2.71 -2.59 -6.74
N VAL A 30 2.65 -1.26 -6.74
CA VAL A 30 1.76 -0.46 -7.59
C VAL A 30 2.59 0.47 -8.48
N PRO A 31 2.15 0.74 -9.71
CA PRO A 31 2.85 1.66 -10.60
C PRO A 31 2.87 3.08 -10.00
N ASN A 32 3.99 3.78 -10.13
CA ASN A 32 4.21 5.12 -9.58
C ASN A 32 3.83 5.33 -8.10
N GLY A 33 3.69 4.27 -7.27
CA GLY A 33 3.15 4.42 -5.91
C GLY A 33 3.92 5.38 -5.02
N GLY A 34 5.23 5.53 -5.23
CA GLY A 34 6.07 6.48 -4.49
C GLY A 34 6.12 7.89 -5.10
N ASN A 35 5.43 8.12 -6.22
CA ASN A 35 5.46 9.35 -7.00
C ASN A 35 4.07 10.01 -7.10
N VAL A 36 3.09 9.56 -6.30
CA VAL A 36 1.76 10.18 -6.24
C VAL A 36 1.87 11.55 -5.56
N PRO A 37 1.40 12.65 -6.17
CA PRO A 37 1.46 13.97 -5.57
C PRO A 37 0.70 14.05 -4.26
N ASP A 38 1.30 14.66 -3.24
CA ASP A 38 0.72 14.88 -1.90
C ASP A 38 0.30 13.61 -1.13
N ASN A 39 0.58 12.40 -1.65
CA ASN A 39 0.28 11.13 -0.98
C ASN A 39 1.52 10.21 -0.97
N SER A 40 2.14 10.05 0.21
CA SER A 40 3.29 9.16 0.42
C SER A 40 2.89 7.73 0.79
N ASN A 41 1.62 7.48 1.05
CA ASN A 41 1.11 6.20 1.56
C ASN A 41 -0.17 5.80 0.83
N ILE A 42 -0.03 5.52 -0.47
CA ILE A 42 -1.13 5.12 -1.34
C ILE A 42 -1.90 3.93 -0.75
N GLY A 43 -3.24 3.99 -0.84
CA GLY A 43 -4.13 2.97 -0.28
C GLY A 43 -4.49 3.18 1.20
N HIS A 44 -4.03 4.26 1.83
CA HIS A 44 -4.45 4.64 3.17
C HIS A 44 -5.23 5.95 3.18
N LEU A 45 -6.07 6.13 4.20
CA LEU A 45 -6.83 7.36 4.42
C LEU A 45 -5.98 8.52 4.99
N ASP A 46 -4.79 8.21 5.53
CA ASP A 46 -3.86 9.20 6.05
C ASP A 46 -2.40 8.81 5.77
N PRO A 47 -1.48 9.78 5.70
CA PRO A 47 -0.07 9.51 5.42
C PRO A 47 0.64 8.61 6.45
N ALA A 48 0.16 8.55 7.70
CA ALA A 48 0.72 7.69 8.74
C ALA A 48 0.12 6.27 8.71
N GLY A 49 -0.98 6.05 7.98
CA GLY A 49 -1.66 4.75 7.85
C GLY A 49 -2.38 4.30 9.12
N GLU A 50 -2.70 5.23 10.02
CA GLU A 50 -3.31 4.93 11.33
C GLU A 50 -4.84 4.87 11.29
N THR A 51 -5.45 5.48 10.28
CA THR A 51 -6.91 5.65 10.17
C THR A 51 -7.60 4.57 9.34
N GLY A 52 -6.82 3.75 8.62
CA GLY A 52 -7.33 2.61 7.86
C GLY A 52 -6.89 2.63 6.40
N LEU A 53 -7.55 1.79 5.59
CA LEU A 53 -7.39 1.72 4.15
C LEU A 53 -8.41 2.62 3.46
N SER A 54 -8.03 3.16 2.30
CA SER A 54 -8.98 3.76 1.36
C SER A 54 -9.68 2.67 0.53
N ASP A 55 -10.70 3.04 -0.26
CA ASP A 55 -11.36 2.11 -1.17
C ASP A 55 -10.36 1.46 -2.15
N PHE A 56 -9.36 2.22 -2.63
CA PHE A 56 -8.25 1.67 -3.41
C PHE A 56 -7.42 0.66 -2.60
N GLY A 57 -7.07 0.99 -1.35
CA GLY A 57 -6.30 0.10 -0.48
C GLY A 57 -7.03 -1.20 -0.17
N GLU A 58 -8.33 -1.14 0.05
CA GLU A 58 -9.20 -2.30 0.27
C GLU A 58 -9.30 -3.16 -1.00
N ALA A 59 -9.43 -2.53 -2.16
CA ALA A 59 -9.41 -3.21 -3.45
C ALA A 59 -8.05 -3.89 -3.72
N PHE A 60 -6.94 -3.21 -3.42
CA PHE A 60 -5.59 -3.77 -3.54
C PHE A 60 -5.37 -4.95 -2.59
N SER A 61 -5.83 -4.83 -1.34
CA SER A 61 -5.81 -5.92 -0.36
C SER A 61 -6.65 -7.11 -0.84
N THR A 62 -7.86 -6.86 -1.37
CA THR A 62 -8.75 -7.88 -1.93
C THR A 62 -8.15 -8.57 -3.15
N ALA A 63 -7.36 -7.85 -3.94
CA ALA A 63 -6.59 -8.39 -5.05
C ALA A 63 -5.35 -9.19 -4.62
N GLY A 64 -5.18 -9.46 -3.31
CA GLY A 64 -4.05 -10.21 -2.77
C GLY A 64 -2.77 -9.38 -2.69
N ASN A 65 -2.88 -8.05 -2.55
CA ASN A 65 -1.77 -7.10 -2.59
C ASN A 65 -0.98 -7.16 -3.91
N ALA A 66 -1.69 -7.34 -5.03
CA ALA A 66 -1.11 -7.44 -6.35
C ALA A 66 -1.74 -6.42 -7.32
N TRP A 67 -0.90 -5.85 -8.19
CA TRP A 67 -1.38 -5.06 -9.32
C TRP A 67 -1.98 -5.97 -10.41
N THR A 68 -3.24 -6.33 -10.23
CA THR A 68 -3.99 -7.15 -11.18
C THR A 68 -4.63 -6.30 -12.27
N ALA A 69 -4.92 -6.89 -13.43
CA ALA A 69 -5.66 -6.18 -14.48
C ALA A 69 -7.04 -5.70 -14.00
N ALA A 70 -7.72 -6.47 -13.15
CA ALA A 70 -9.01 -6.08 -12.59
C ALA A 70 -8.89 -4.86 -11.66
N LEU A 71 -7.87 -4.82 -10.79
CA LEU A 71 -7.60 -3.65 -9.95
C LEU A 71 -7.24 -2.44 -10.80
N CYS A 72 -6.35 -2.61 -11.79
CA CYS A 72 -5.94 -1.55 -12.69
C CYS A 72 -7.12 -0.92 -13.46
N GLN A 73 -8.09 -1.73 -13.89
CA GLN A 73 -9.26 -1.28 -14.64
C GLN A 73 -10.40 -0.76 -13.76
N ALA A 74 -10.32 -0.94 -12.43
CA ALA A 74 -11.32 -0.41 -11.51
C ALA A 74 -11.16 1.10 -11.36
N ASP A 75 -12.27 1.78 -11.14
CA ASP A 75 -12.37 3.17 -10.69
C ASP A 75 -12.83 3.10 -9.23
N THR A 76 -11.88 3.13 -8.29
CA THR A 76 -12.17 2.81 -6.88
C THR A 76 -12.73 3.98 -6.10
N ASP A 77 -12.40 5.22 -6.47
CA ASP A 77 -12.89 6.43 -5.79
C ASP A 77 -14.05 7.11 -6.53
N GLY A 78 -14.36 6.68 -7.76
CA GLY A 78 -15.57 7.04 -8.50
C GLY A 78 -15.48 8.36 -9.26
N ASP A 79 -14.27 8.79 -9.61
CA ASP A 79 -14.03 10.05 -10.33
C ASP A 79 -14.14 9.94 -11.87
N GLY A 80 -14.30 8.71 -12.37
CA GLY A 80 -14.42 8.37 -13.78
C GLY A 80 -13.10 7.99 -14.45
N PHE A 81 -11.99 7.93 -13.72
CA PHE A 81 -10.70 7.42 -14.17
C PHE A 81 -10.41 6.07 -13.52
N THR A 82 -9.78 5.18 -14.28
CA THR A 82 -9.34 3.90 -13.72
C THR A 82 -8.05 4.09 -12.92
N ASN A 83 -7.83 3.23 -11.92
CA ASN A 83 -6.60 3.19 -11.13
C ASN A 83 -5.34 3.17 -12.00
N GLY A 84 -5.38 2.47 -13.14
CA GLY A 84 -4.30 2.45 -14.12
C GLY A 84 -4.06 3.80 -14.79
N GLN A 85 -5.12 4.51 -15.16
CA GLN A 85 -4.98 5.87 -15.69
C GLN A 85 -4.39 6.83 -14.66
N GLU A 86 -4.74 6.68 -13.39
CA GLU A 86 -4.23 7.54 -12.33
C GLU A 86 -2.78 7.24 -11.96
N LEU A 87 -2.44 5.95 -11.88
CA LEU A 87 -1.12 5.49 -11.46
C LEU A 87 -0.12 5.30 -12.60
N GLY A 88 -0.45 5.71 -13.83
CA GLY A 88 0.52 5.72 -14.93
C GLY A 88 0.56 4.46 -15.79
N ASP A 89 -0.34 3.50 -15.56
CA ASP A 89 -0.48 2.27 -16.35
C ASP A 89 -1.86 2.22 -17.04
N PRO A 90 -2.16 3.15 -17.97
CA PRO A 90 -3.48 3.23 -18.60
C PRO A 90 -3.85 1.99 -19.41
N CYS A 91 -2.86 1.15 -19.74
CA CYS A 91 -3.03 -0.10 -20.48
C CYS A 91 -3.04 -1.36 -19.62
N CYS A 92 -2.88 -1.26 -18.31
CA CYS A 92 -2.85 -2.41 -17.39
C CYS A 92 -1.81 -3.47 -17.80
N THR A 93 -0.64 -3.00 -18.23
CA THR A 93 0.48 -3.85 -18.69
C THR A 93 1.68 -3.79 -17.75
N TRP A 94 1.64 -2.91 -16.75
CA TRP A 94 2.72 -2.79 -15.80
C TRP A 94 2.87 -4.07 -14.98
N THR A 95 4.12 -4.39 -14.69
CA THR A 95 4.51 -5.49 -13.81
C THR A 95 5.55 -4.98 -12.83
N THR A 96 5.62 -5.58 -11.65
CA THR A 96 6.51 -5.12 -10.57
C THR A 96 7.95 -4.95 -11.04
N GLY A 97 8.47 -3.72 -10.88
CA GLY A 97 9.83 -3.36 -11.27
C GLY A 97 10.02 -2.97 -12.75
N SER A 98 9.00 -3.10 -13.60
CA SER A 98 9.03 -2.59 -14.97
C SER A 98 8.78 -1.09 -15.00
N THR A 99 9.40 -0.39 -15.96
CA THR A 99 9.06 1.01 -16.30
C THR A 99 8.61 1.15 -17.76
N ALA A 100 8.57 0.05 -18.51
CA ALA A 100 8.18 0.07 -19.90
C ALA A 100 6.68 0.40 -20.02
N GLY A 101 6.35 1.42 -20.82
CA GLY A 101 4.97 1.87 -21.02
C GLY A 101 4.35 2.62 -19.83
N LEU A 102 5.13 2.90 -18.77
CA LEU A 102 4.67 3.64 -17.61
C LEU A 102 4.72 5.15 -17.88
N VAL A 103 3.58 5.81 -17.72
CA VAL A 103 3.45 7.27 -17.79
C VAL A 103 3.67 7.82 -16.39
N THR A 104 4.67 8.68 -16.21
CA THR A 104 5.00 9.25 -14.89
C THR A 104 4.49 10.67 -14.70
N ASP A 105 4.15 11.35 -15.80
CA ASP A 105 3.68 12.73 -15.78
C ASP A 105 2.16 12.78 -15.57
N GLY A 106 1.75 13.66 -14.66
CA GLY A 106 0.36 13.93 -14.37
C GLY A 106 -0.43 12.78 -13.75
N VAL A 107 0.25 11.88 -13.03
CA VAL A 107 -0.38 10.87 -12.16
C VAL A 107 -1.20 11.52 -11.04
N SER A 108 -2.17 10.78 -10.50
CA SER A 108 -3.07 11.23 -9.45
C SER A 108 -3.25 10.18 -8.34
N ASP A 109 -4.05 10.52 -7.34
CA ASP A 109 -4.25 9.68 -6.15
C ASP A 109 -5.57 8.90 -6.28
N PRO A 110 -5.52 7.57 -6.48
CA PRO A 110 -6.71 6.75 -6.72
C PRO A 110 -7.60 6.54 -5.48
N SER A 111 -7.29 7.24 -4.40
CA SER A 111 -8.06 7.26 -3.16
C SER A 111 -8.82 8.57 -2.95
N ASP A 112 -8.67 9.56 -3.85
CA ASP A 112 -9.25 10.89 -3.70
C ASP A 112 -9.85 11.36 -5.03
N ALA A 113 -11.18 11.23 -5.15
CA ALA A 113 -11.92 11.59 -6.35
C ALA A 113 -11.84 13.07 -6.77
N SER A 114 -11.23 13.94 -5.94
CA SER A 114 -10.93 15.32 -6.33
C SER A 114 -9.61 15.46 -7.10
N LYS A 115 -8.79 14.41 -7.13
CA LYS A 115 -7.47 14.33 -7.75
C LYS A 115 -7.55 13.48 -9.01
N THR A 116 -7.82 14.12 -10.14
CA THR A 116 -7.84 13.45 -11.44
C THR A 116 -6.46 13.51 -12.13
N PRO A 117 -6.17 12.63 -13.10
CA PRO A 117 -4.96 12.72 -13.91
C PRO A 117 -4.85 14.09 -14.57
N THR A 118 -3.65 14.63 -14.73
CA THR A 118 -3.45 15.94 -15.40
C THR A 118 -2.88 15.81 -16.80
N SER A 119 -2.19 14.72 -17.12
CA SER A 119 -1.65 14.49 -18.46
C SER A 119 -2.74 14.03 -19.44
N SER A 120 -2.62 14.45 -20.70
CA SER A 120 -3.60 14.07 -21.73
C SER A 120 -3.50 12.58 -22.10
N GLU A 121 -2.32 11.98 -21.93
CA GLU A 121 -2.07 10.56 -22.20
C GLU A 121 -2.84 9.68 -21.20
N LEU A 122 -2.77 10.01 -19.91
CA LEU A 122 -3.52 9.28 -18.88
C LEU A 122 -5.03 9.44 -19.04
N LYS A 123 -5.49 10.66 -19.33
CA LYS A 123 -6.92 10.92 -19.59
C LYS A 123 -7.45 10.17 -20.81
N ALA A 124 -6.63 9.98 -21.83
CA ALA A 124 -7.02 9.24 -23.03
C ALA A 124 -7.15 7.73 -22.77
N GLY A 125 -6.53 7.22 -21.70
CA GLY A 125 -6.50 5.79 -21.40
C GLY A 125 -5.64 5.00 -22.38
N CYS A 126 -5.83 3.68 -22.44
CA CYS A 126 -5.04 2.83 -23.33
C CYS A 126 -5.37 3.08 -24.81
N SER A 127 -4.59 3.94 -25.46
CA SER A 127 -4.50 3.93 -26.91
C SER A 127 -3.40 2.96 -27.33
N SER A 128 -3.78 1.71 -27.59
CA SER A 128 -2.94 0.78 -28.35
C SER A 128 -2.47 1.51 -29.61
N GLY A 129 -1.16 1.76 -29.74
CA GLY A 129 -0.55 2.57 -30.79
C GLY A 129 -1.19 2.36 -32.16
N GLY A 130 -2.15 3.22 -32.47
CA GLY A 130 -2.99 3.17 -33.65
C GLY A 130 -3.22 4.61 -34.05
N THR A 131 -2.61 4.98 -35.18
CA THR A 131 -2.77 6.22 -35.92
C THR A 131 -4.05 6.98 -35.57
N SER A 132 -3.90 8.24 -35.17
CA SER A 132 -4.98 9.21 -35.01
C SER A 132 -5.91 9.20 -36.23
N THR A 133 -7.02 8.47 -36.18
CA THR A 133 -8.21 8.80 -36.95
C THR A 133 -8.94 9.88 -36.18
N ASN A 134 -8.68 11.12 -36.60
CA ASN A 134 -9.47 12.29 -36.27
C ASN A 134 -10.95 11.97 -36.50
N SER A 135 -11.77 11.96 -35.44
CA SER A 135 -13.23 11.91 -35.56
C SER A 135 -13.85 12.87 -34.56
N THR A 136 -13.92 14.10 -35.05
CA THR A 136 -14.81 15.16 -34.61
C THR A 136 -16.27 14.69 -34.68
N GLY A 137 -16.93 14.58 -33.53
CA GLY A 137 -18.28 15.10 -33.30
C GLY A 137 -19.50 14.29 -33.72
N SER A 138 -20.51 14.45 -32.85
CA SER A 138 -21.95 14.24 -33.03
C SER A 138 -22.50 12.84 -32.84
N GLY A 139 -23.30 12.72 -31.77
CA GLY A 139 -24.12 11.56 -31.51
C GLY A 139 -25.27 11.41 -32.50
N ASP A 140 -25.82 10.21 -32.53
CA ASP A 140 -27.25 9.94 -32.53
C ASP A 140 -27.44 8.47 -32.09
N SER A 141 -28.67 8.13 -31.73
CA SER A 141 -29.08 6.94 -31.01
C SER A 141 -29.19 5.70 -31.93
N ILE A 142 -29.90 4.66 -31.43
CA ILE A 142 -30.40 3.43 -32.07
C ILE A 142 -29.36 2.31 -32.29
N GLY A 143 -29.52 1.08 -31.79
CA GLY A 143 -30.63 0.46 -31.07
C GLY A 143 -30.29 -0.98 -30.65
N ASP A 144 -30.99 -1.42 -29.62
CA ASP A 144 -31.45 -2.78 -29.33
C ASP A 144 -30.82 -3.96 -30.09
N VAL A 145 -30.08 -4.80 -29.36
CA VAL A 145 -30.08 -6.26 -29.60
C VAL A 145 -29.98 -6.97 -28.25
N VAL A 146 -31.15 -7.28 -27.68
CA VAL A 146 -31.34 -8.28 -26.63
C VAL A 146 -30.75 -9.62 -27.08
N GLY A 147 -29.61 -9.98 -26.51
CA GLY A 147 -29.03 -11.32 -26.54
C GLY A 147 -29.28 -12.01 -25.20
N THR A 148 -30.26 -12.91 -25.16
CA THR A 148 -30.58 -13.72 -23.97
C THR A 148 -29.44 -14.71 -23.70
N VAL A 149 -28.69 -14.53 -22.60
CA VAL A 149 -27.80 -15.56 -22.07
C VAL A 149 -28.41 -16.20 -20.82
N ALA A 150 -28.54 -17.52 -20.87
CA ALA A 150 -29.07 -18.38 -19.82
C ALA A 150 -28.19 -18.38 -18.56
N PRO A 151 -28.73 -18.71 -17.38
CA PRO A 151 -27.96 -18.71 -16.14
C PRO A 151 -27.06 -19.95 -16.06
N ALA A 152 -25.76 -19.73 -15.91
CA ALA A 152 -24.82 -20.76 -15.50
C ALA A 152 -25.08 -21.12 -14.03
N GLY A 153 -25.26 -22.42 -13.76
CA GLY A 153 -25.46 -22.97 -12.43
C GLY A 153 -24.20 -22.90 -11.54
N PRO A 154 -24.32 -23.33 -10.27
CA PRO A 154 -23.30 -23.12 -9.26
C PRO A 154 -22.17 -24.14 -9.41
N THR A 155 -20.99 -23.69 -9.85
CA THR A 155 -19.77 -24.49 -9.74
C THR A 155 -19.16 -24.32 -8.36
N THR A 156 -19.35 -25.36 -7.55
CA THR A 156 -18.54 -25.67 -6.36
C THR A 156 -17.13 -26.04 -6.83
N GLY A 157 -16.20 -25.08 -6.77
CA GLY A 157 -14.78 -25.28 -7.05
C GLY A 157 -13.98 -24.97 -5.79
N GLY A 158 -13.32 -25.99 -5.24
CA GLY A 158 -12.66 -25.97 -3.94
C GLY A 158 -11.52 -24.97 -3.81
N LEU A 159 -11.38 -24.47 -2.59
CA LEU A 159 -10.23 -23.73 -2.09
C LEU A 159 -8.96 -24.61 -2.16
N PRO A 160 -7.79 -24.06 -2.52
CA PRO A 160 -6.52 -24.73 -2.27
C PRO A 160 -6.21 -24.77 -0.75
N PRO A 161 -5.45 -25.77 -0.26
CA PRO A 161 -5.11 -25.90 1.15
C PRO A 161 -4.15 -24.80 1.62
N ASP A 162 -4.43 -24.26 2.81
CA ASP A 162 -3.51 -23.47 3.62
C ASP A 162 -2.30 -24.32 4.02
N ASP A 163 -1.13 -24.00 3.48
CA ASP A 163 0.16 -24.51 3.96
C ASP A 163 0.74 -23.50 4.97
N ASP A 164 0.27 -23.59 6.20
CA ASP A 164 0.86 -22.95 7.38
C ASP A 164 2.06 -23.79 7.87
N GLU A 165 3.27 -23.47 7.40
CA GLU A 165 4.51 -23.96 8.00
C GLU A 165 5.17 -22.84 8.81
N ASP A 166 4.96 -22.93 10.12
CA ASP A 166 5.59 -22.17 11.20
C ASP A 166 7.07 -22.59 11.30
N ASP A 167 8.00 -21.72 10.90
CA ASP A 167 9.43 -21.93 11.22
C ASP A 167 9.99 -20.73 11.98
N SER A 168 9.79 -20.83 13.29
CA SER A 168 10.55 -20.13 14.30
C SER A 168 11.99 -20.67 14.32
N SER A 169 12.99 -19.85 13.95
CA SER A 169 14.10 -19.41 14.83
C SER A 169 15.44 -19.12 14.10
N GLU A 170 16.19 -18.18 14.73
CA GLU A 170 17.67 -18.02 14.74
C GLU A 170 18.36 -17.05 13.75
N SER A 171 18.52 -15.83 14.26
CA SER A 171 19.78 -15.07 14.37
C SER A 171 20.93 -15.30 13.37
N ALA A 172 21.26 -14.24 12.63
CA ALA A 172 22.65 -13.81 12.51
C ALA A 172 22.73 -12.29 12.34
N VAL A 173 23.34 -11.66 13.33
CA VAL A 173 23.94 -10.32 13.30
C VAL A 173 24.94 -10.19 12.15
N LEU A 174 25.03 -9.01 11.52
CA LEU A 174 26.29 -8.36 11.10
C LEU A 174 26.03 -6.92 10.62
N THR A 175 26.36 -5.99 11.52
CA THR A 175 26.97 -4.66 11.37
C THR A 175 27.12 -4.03 9.97
N ALA A 176 26.60 -2.81 9.80
CA ALA A 176 27.36 -1.55 9.68
C ALA A 176 26.62 -0.50 8.81
N GLY A 177 26.49 0.72 9.32
CA GLY A 177 26.18 1.90 8.49
C GLY A 177 25.05 2.81 8.97
N ALA A 178 25.10 3.27 10.23
CA ALA A 178 24.20 4.32 10.71
C ALA A 178 24.41 5.64 9.95
N SER A 179 23.35 6.21 9.40
CA SER A 179 23.24 7.63 9.06
C SER A 179 21.94 8.18 9.67
N MET A 180 22.07 9.30 10.36
CA MET A 180 21.11 9.99 11.21
C MET A 180 19.67 10.11 10.69
N ALA A 181 18.68 10.07 11.61
CA ALA A 181 17.65 11.12 11.72
C ALA A 181 16.80 10.98 13.00
N THR A 182 16.87 12.02 13.84
CA THR A 182 15.84 12.62 14.72
C THR A 182 14.93 11.73 15.59
N ILE A 183 15.26 11.72 16.89
CA ILE A 183 14.38 11.37 18.00
C ILE A 183 13.27 12.42 18.19
N SER A 184 12.00 12.06 17.96
CA SER A 184 10.85 12.73 18.57
C SER A 184 10.41 11.90 19.77
N SER A 185 10.79 12.34 20.97
CA SER A 185 10.53 11.62 22.21
C SER A 185 9.10 11.89 22.69
N VAL A 186 8.19 10.92 22.53
CA VAL A 186 6.95 10.86 23.32
C VAL A 186 7.25 10.05 24.57
N THR A 187 7.39 10.73 25.70
CA THR A 187 7.64 10.11 27.01
C THR A 187 6.36 9.43 27.53
N MET A 188 6.24 8.12 27.40
CA MET A 188 5.31 7.33 28.21
C MET A 188 6.03 6.90 29.49
N GLY A 189 5.81 7.67 30.56
CA GLY A 189 6.34 7.37 31.88
C GLY A 189 5.70 6.12 32.48
N LEU A 190 6.50 5.08 32.71
CA LEU A 190 6.09 3.93 33.51
C LEU A 190 6.57 4.13 34.96
N VAL A 191 5.61 4.21 35.88
CA VAL A 191 5.77 4.38 37.33
C VAL A 191 6.55 3.21 37.93
N THR A 192 7.70 3.47 38.57
CA THR A 192 8.35 2.49 39.44
C THR A 192 7.92 2.74 40.89
N ALA A 193 7.07 1.86 41.43
CA ALA A 193 6.73 1.84 42.86
C ALA A 193 7.92 1.29 43.67
N VAL A 194 8.47 2.11 44.58
CA VAL A 194 9.51 1.68 45.53
C VAL A 194 8.82 1.16 46.80
N ALA A 195 8.92 -0.14 47.06
CA ALA A 195 8.59 -0.73 48.36
C ALA A 195 9.86 -0.82 49.22
N LEU A 196 9.99 0.05 50.22
CA LEU A 196 11.04 0.00 51.24
C LEU A 196 10.59 -0.96 52.35
N ALA A 197 11.13 -2.18 52.36
CA ALA A 197 11.03 -3.07 53.51
C ALA A 197 12.20 -2.76 54.47
N VAL A 198 11.91 -2.07 55.56
CA VAL A 198 12.80 -2.01 56.73
C VAL A 198 12.47 -3.20 57.61
N VAL A 199 13.41 -4.13 57.77
CA VAL A 199 13.37 -5.13 58.84
C VAL A 199 14.65 -4.99 59.67
N LEU A 200 14.43 -4.50 60.90
CA LEU A 200 15.25 -4.51 62.13
C LEU A 200 16.75 -4.20 62.03
#